data_AF-A0A7X9HTC4-F1
#
_entry.id   AF-A0A7X9HTC4-F1
#
_cell.length_a   1.000
_cell.length_b   1.000
_cell.length_c   1.000
_cell.angle_alpha   90.00
_cell.angle_beta   90.00
_cell.angle_gamma   90.00
#
_symmetry.space_group_name_H-M   'P 1'
#
loop_
_entity.id
_entity.type
_entity.pdbx_description
1 polymer ?
#
loop_
_entity_poly.entity_id
_entity_poly.type
_entity_poly.pdbx_seq_one_letter_code
_entity_poly.pdbx_strand_id
1 'polypeptide(L)'
;MKSNRLPIFELIDNTVDLLLKNDSIYYNIATDITQKLDTVLYNFKDDLVDIHSRIKSPNSLKEKIIRNKLYKKHDTPEEILDNLSDLIGIKIECRFNSNEIELFNAIKKKFNHKAPNGMYYSPEISNLYFDLKPSQPQKQKNGQEIYRIDGKYIFEETSVNFELQIKSLVNTFWSEIEHKIVYKNNVYIPNPNYIMEMLAAVRSNLLGIDKILQLVNDQIQSFSARSSSETADINFIIAKLISDTFIAKMSESIGFTVDFKRICNLISVYILNKYKDLPEKKAQAAFFELANRFNEIYARDIHWEQELYLEGVYIGEDKFSQIFGDRLITYMNTDYDWHIFFLILFNIESDSNNLESFKNFMRTVRNVYSDKKLYKKLYEVFDEDSANRIYDEITEFMAYTLSASASLSIIDNMDSRDGEISQMIDETISYIIDNFSSYEEFIKNRKKVQMMMLEKWSID
;
A
#
# COMPACT_ATOMS: atom_id res chain seq x y z
N MET A 1 -59.08 -18.94 -26.19
CA MET A 1 -57.81 -19.06 -26.93
C MET A 1 -56.73 -19.46 -25.94
N LYS A 2 -56.20 -20.69 -26.02
CA LYS A 2 -55.04 -21.09 -25.21
C LYS A 2 -53.85 -20.25 -25.69
N SER A 3 -53.20 -19.58 -24.74
CA SER A 3 -52.09 -18.67 -24.97
C SER A 3 -50.99 -19.34 -25.77
N ASN A 4 -50.54 -18.71 -26.86
CA ASN A 4 -49.48 -19.19 -27.77
C ASN A 4 -48.08 -18.99 -27.13
N ARG A 5 -47.96 -19.29 -25.82
CA ARG A 5 -46.80 -18.99 -24.99
C ARG A 5 -45.82 -20.17 -25.00
N LEU A 6 -44.54 -19.88 -25.11
CA LEU A 6 -43.51 -20.93 -25.10
C LEU A 6 -43.43 -21.60 -23.71
N PRO A 7 -43.31 -22.94 -23.62
CA PRO A 7 -43.23 -23.68 -22.35
C PRO A 7 -42.13 -23.20 -21.41
N ILE A 8 -41.01 -22.69 -21.96
CA ILE A 8 -39.92 -22.08 -21.20
C ILE A 8 -40.40 -20.93 -20.31
N PHE A 9 -41.30 -20.08 -20.79
CA PHE A 9 -41.80 -18.95 -20.03
C PHE A 9 -42.84 -19.37 -18.99
N GLU A 10 -43.52 -20.50 -19.19
CA GLU A 10 -44.38 -21.10 -18.17
C GLU A 10 -43.52 -21.68 -17.04
N LEU A 11 -42.45 -22.41 -17.36
CA LEU A 11 -41.48 -22.90 -16.37
C LEU A 11 -40.87 -21.74 -15.55
N ILE A 12 -40.44 -20.67 -16.22
CA ILE A 12 -39.87 -19.49 -15.55
C ILE A 12 -40.88 -18.83 -14.59
N ASP A 13 -42.12 -18.67 -15.02
CA ASP A 13 -43.15 -18.05 -14.18
C ASP A 13 -43.50 -18.95 -12.98
N ASN A 14 -43.68 -20.26 -13.20
CA ASN A 14 -43.92 -21.22 -12.13
C ASN A 14 -42.76 -21.24 -11.11
N THR A 15 -41.52 -21.07 -11.57
CA THR A 15 -40.34 -20.96 -10.69
C THR A 15 -40.37 -19.68 -9.85
N VAL A 16 -40.82 -18.57 -10.44
CA VAL A 16 -40.99 -17.31 -9.70
C VAL A 16 -42.14 -17.40 -8.69
N ASP A 17 -43.25 -18.05 -9.05
CA ASP A 17 -44.37 -18.25 -8.13
C ASP A 17 -43.96 -19.14 -6.95
N LEU A 18 -43.16 -20.19 -7.20
CA LEU A 18 -42.61 -21.03 -6.14
C LEU A 18 -41.65 -20.25 -5.22
N LEU A 19 -40.80 -19.39 -5.80
CA LEU A 19 -39.93 -18.49 -5.02
C LEU A 19 -40.76 -17.59 -4.09
N LEU A 20 -41.80 -16.93 -4.62
CA LEU A 20 -42.66 -16.03 -3.85
C LEU A 20 -43.48 -16.77 -2.78
N LYS A 21 -43.91 -18.00 -3.07
CA LYS A 21 -44.61 -18.85 -2.09
C LYS A 21 -43.72 -19.18 -0.88
N ASN A 22 -42.43 -19.37 -1.12
CA ASN A 22 -41.45 -19.74 -0.09
C ASN A 22 -40.70 -18.53 0.51
N ASP A 23 -41.08 -17.30 0.15
CA ASP A 23 -40.35 -16.07 0.52
C ASP A 23 -40.15 -15.93 2.04
N SER A 24 -41.20 -16.18 2.83
CA SER A 24 -41.12 -16.16 4.30
C SER A 24 -40.14 -17.20 4.87
N ILE A 25 -40.07 -18.39 4.26
CA ILE A 25 -39.15 -19.46 4.67
C ILE A 25 -37.71 -19.02 4.38
N TYR A 26 -37.46 -18.50 3.17
CA TYR A 26 -36.13 -18.02 2.78
C TYR A 26 -35.69 -16.82 3.64
N TYR A 27 -36.61 -15.95 4.03
CA TYR A 27 -36.33 -14.82 4.93
C TYR A 27 -35.91 -15.30 6.32
N ASN A 28 -36.63 -16.28 6.88
CA ASN A 28 -36.28 -16.87 8.18
C ASN A 28 -34.92 -17.57 8.14
N ILE A 29 -34.65 -18.34 7.08
CA ILE A 29 -33.36 -18.99 6.86
C ILE A 29 -32.25 -17.95 6.75
N ALA A 30 -32.44 -16.92 5.93
CA ALA A 30 -31.46 -15.86 5.74
C ALA A 30 -31.14 -15.15 7.05
N THR A 31 -32.16 -14.84 7.86
CA THR A 31 -32.00 -14.19 9.17
C THR A 31 -31.27 -15.08 10.18
N ASP A 32 -31.55 -16.38 10.21
CA ASP A 32 -30.86 -17.30 11.10
C ASP A 32 -29.38 -17.49 10.70
N ILE A 33 -29.09 -17.54 9.39
CA ILE A 33 -27.70 -17.59 8.89
C ILE A 33 -26.93 -16.33 9.33
N THR A 34 -27.51 -15.13 9.18
CA THR A 34 -26.81 -13.90 9.57
C THR A 34 -26.56 -13.84 11.08
N GLN A 35 -27.52 -14.22 11.91
CA GLN A 35 -27.35 -14.27 13.38
C GLN A 35 -26.25 -15.26 13.82
N LYS A 36 -26.19 -16.43 13.16
CA LYS A 36 -25.13 -17.42 13.42
C LYS A 36 -23.76 -16.89 13.02
N LEU A 37 -23.66 -16.26 11.85
CA LEU A 37 -22.40 -15.67 11.41
C LEU A 37 -21.95 -14.51 12.31
N ASP A 38 -22.88 -13.68 12.78
CA ASP A 38 -22.60 -12.62 13.75
C ASP A 38 -22.00 -13.20 15.04
N THR A 39 -22.58 -14.30 15.55
CA THR A 39 -22.04 -15.02 16.71
C THR A 39 -20.65 -15.60 16.45
N VAL A 40 -20.43 -16.19 15.26
CA VAL A 40 -19.13 -16.76 14.88
C VAL A 40 -18.04 -15.68 14.77
N LEU A 41 -18.42 -14.48 14.36
CA LEU A 41 -17.52 -13.36 14.08
C LEU A 41 -17.47 -12.33 15.22
N TYR A 42 -18.03 -12.64 16.39
CA TYR A 42 -18.10 -11.72 17.53
C TYR A 42 -16.74 -11.10 17.92
N ASN A 43 -15.66 -11.89 17.85
CA ASN A 43 -14.31 -11.43 18.17
C ASN A 43 -13.72 -10.45 17.13
N PHE A 44 -14.40 -10.27 16.00
CA PHE A 44 -14.03 -9.37 14.90
C PHE A 44 -15.06 -8.24 14.74
N LYS A 45 -15.91 -7.99 15.74
CA LYS A 45 -16.96 -6.95 15.68
C LYS A 45 -16.42 -5.55 15.35
N ASP A 46 -15.16 -5.29 15.70
CA ASP A 46 -14.52 -4.01 15.43
C ASP A 46 -14.06 -3.92 13.96
N ASP A 47 -13.87 -5.03 13.26
CA ASP A 47 -13.54 -5.04 11.83
C ASP A 47 -14.77 -5.25 10.93
N LEU A 48 -15.82 -5.82 11.50
CA LEU A 48 -17.11 -6.06 10.88
C LEU A 48 -17.89 -4.73 10.76
N VAL A 49 -18.41 -4.46 9.56
CA VAL A 49 -19.32 -3.34 9.30
C VAL A 49 -20.76 -3.82 9.43
N ASP A 50 -21.13 -4.87 8.66
CA ASP A 50 -22.46 -5.46 8.72
C ASP A 50 -22.46 -6.86 8.06
N ILE A 51 -23.52 -7.65 8.32
CA ILE A 51 -23.82 -8.89 7.62
C ILE A 51 -25.21 -8.77 6.99
N HIS A 52 -25.22 -8.52 5.69
CA HIS A 52 -26.46 -8.39 4.92
C HIS A 52 -26.89 -9.72 4.33
N SER A 53 -28.20 -9.90 4.23
CA SER A 53 -28.79 -10.97 3.42
C SER A 53 -29.70 -10.40 2.34
N ARG A 54 -29.80 -11.14 1.22
CA ARG A 54 -30.76 -10.85 0.15
C ARG A 54 -31.33 -12.14 -0.38
N ILE A 55 -32.64 -12.15 -0.61
CA ILE A 55 -33.30 -13.19 -1.39
C ILE A 55 -33.28 -12.72 -2.85
N LYS A 56 -33.07 -13.66 -3.77
CA LYS A 56 -33.03 -13.35 -5.19
C LYS A 56 -34.35 -12.75 -5.67
N SER A 57 -34.33 -11.58 -6.30
CA SER A 57 -35.56 -10.96 -6.80
C SER A 57 -36.16 -11.75 -7.97
N PRO A 58 -37.50 -11.72 -8.16
CA PRO A 58 -38.18 -12.35 -9.30
C PRO A 58 -37.53 -12.01 -10.64
N ASN A 59 -37.28 -10.73 -10.91
CA ASN A 59 -36.71 -10.27 -12.18
C ASN A 59 -35.30 -10.82 -12.39
N SER A 60 -34.46 -10.81 -11.34
CA SER A 60 -33.10 -11.37 -11.41
C SER A 60 -33.11 -12.89 -11.56
N LEU A 61 -34.11 -13.58 -11.02
CA LEU A 61 -34.30 -15.02 -11.21
C LEU A 61 -34.64 -15.34 -12.67
N LYS A 62 -35.61 -14.63 -13.27
CA LYS A 62 -35.97 -14.78 -14.70
C LYS A 62 -34.75 -14.59 -15.60
N GLU A 63 -34.00 -13.51 -15.39
CA GLU A 63 -32.77 -13.23 -16.14
C GLU A 63 -31.74 -14.36 -15.97
N LYS A 64 -31.53 -14.85 -14.75
CA LYS A 64 -30.53 -15.89 -14.48
C LYS A 64 -30.89 -17.24 -15.10
N ILE A 65 -32.18 -17.63 -15.07
CA ILE A 65 -32.67 -18.86 -15.71
C ILE A 65 -32.37 -18.83 -17.22
N ILE A 66 -32.64 -17.70 -17.87
CA ILE A 66 -32.40 -17.53 -19.31
C ILE A 66 -30.90 -17.49 -19.61
N ARG A 67 -30.14 -16.63 -18.91
CA ARG A 67 -28.71 -16.40 -19.13
C ARG A 67 -27.87 -17.65 -18.95
N ASN A 68 -28.15 -18.43 -17.91
CA ASN A 68 -27.43 -19.67 -17.60
C ASN A 68 -28.06 -20.91 -18.25
N LYS A 69 -29.13 -20.74 -19.04
CA LYS A 69 -29.89 -21.81 -19.69
C LYS A 69 -30.33 -22.91 -18.71
N LEU A 70 -30.76 -22.53 -17.51
CA LEU A 70 -31.16 -23.48 -16.46
C LEU A 70 -32.37 -24.32 -16.88
N TYR A 71 -33.26 -23.74 -17.69
CA TYR A 71 -34.39 -24.42 -18.33
C TYR A 71 -34.00 -25.58 -19.27
N LYS A 72 -32.70 -25.77 -19.59
CA LYS A 72 -32.22 -26.94 -20.35
C LYS A 72 -31.65 -28.04 -19.47
N LYS A 73 -31.39 -27.72 -18.20
CA LYS A 73 -30.72 -28.61 -17.24
C LYS A 73 -31.70 -29.19 -16.21
N HIS A 74 -32.84 -28.52 -16.05
CA HIS A 74 -33.83 -28.80 -15.03
C HIS A 74 -35.21 -28.66 -15.66
N ASP A 75 -36.08 -29.63 -15.37
CA ASP A 75 -37.40 -29.73 -15.98
C ASP A 75 -38.50 -29.17 -15.06
N THR A 76 -38.20 -29.00 -13.76
CA THR A 76 -39.16 -28.52 -12.75
C THR A 76 -38.72 -27.23 -12.06
N PRO A 77 -39.68 -26.41 -11.57
CA PRO A 77 -39.41 -25.25 -10.72
C PRO A 77 -38.53 -25.57 -9.49
N GLU A 78 -38.81 -26.70 -8.83
CA GLU A 78 -38.10 -27.17 -7.63
C GLU A 78 -36.63 -27.45 -7.95
N GLU A 79 -36.35 -28.20 -9.01
CA GLU A 79 -34.98 -28.49 -9.43
C GLU A 79 -34.18 -27.22 -9.76
N ILE A 80 -34.83 -26.21 -10.35
CA ILE A 80 -34.18 -24.93 -10.64
C ILE A 80 -33.80 -24.22 -9.33
N LEU A 81 -34.70 -24.14 -8.36
CA LEU A 81 -34.42 -23.48 -7.07
C LEU A 81 -33.38 -24.24 -6.25
N ASP A 82 -33.46 -25.57 -6.20
CA ASP A 82 -32.55 -26.45 -5.45
C ASP A 82 -31.13 -26.47 -6.00
N ASN A 83 -30.92 -26.03 -7.25
CA ASN A 83 -29.60 -25.93 -7.89
C ASN A 83 -29.11 -24.47 -8.05
N LEU A 84 -29.85 -23.50 -7.54
CA LEU A 84 -29.41 -22.10 -7.52
C LEU A 84 -28.54 -21.83 -6.30
N SER A 85 -27.23 -21.70 -6.52
CA SER A 85 -26.27 -21.41 -5.44
C SER A 85 -26.53 -20.07 -4.74
N ASP A 86 -27.03 -19.06 -5.47
CA ASP A 86 -27.28 -17.71 -4.97
C ASP A 86 -28.78 -17.40 -4.79
N LEU A 87 -29.56 -18.42 -4.39
CA LEU A 87 -30.97 -18.24 -4.02
C LEU A 87 -31.07 -17.27 -2.84
N ILE A 88 -30.31 -17.54 -1.78
CA ILE A 88 -30.02 -16.62 -0.69
C ILE A 88 -28.58 -16.14 -0.86
N GLY A 89 -28.37 -14.83 -0.91
CA GLY A 89 -27.04 -14.22 -0.90
C GLY A 89 -26.76 -13.61 0.46
N ILE A 90 -25.70 -14.06 1.12
CA ILE A 90 -25.17 -13.47 2.35
C ILE A 90 -23.91 -12.68 2.02
N LYS A 91 -23.81 -11.44 2.50
CA LYS A 91 -22.64 -10.59 2.34
C LYS A 91 -22.15 -10.17 3.72
N ILE A 92 -20.94 -10.58 4.07
CA ILE A 92 -20.19 -10.04 5.19
C ILE A 92 -19.42 -8.83 4.66
N GLU A 93 -19.67 -7.67 5.24
CA GLU A 93 -18.96 -6.43 4.94
C GLU A 93 -18.00 -6.08 6.08
N CYS A 94 -16.75 -5.79 5.72
CA CYS A 94 -15.69 -5.43 6.66
C CYS A 94 -15.02 -4.11 6.28
N ARG A 95 -14.23 -3.54 7.18
CA ARG A 95 -13.64 -2.20 6.97
C ARG A 95 -12.60 -2.19 5.86
N PHE A 96 -11.56 -3.01 6.00
CA PHE A 96 -10.40 -3.01 5.10
C PHE A 96 -10.27 -4.32 4.32
N ASN A 97 -9.56 -4.28 3.19
CA ASN A 97 -9.31 -5.48 2.37
C ASN A 97 -8.59 -6.59 3.14
N SER A 98 -7.67 -6.24 4.06
CA SER A 98 -6.98 -7.22 4.90
C SER A 98 -7.91 -7.98 5.83
N ASN A 99 -9.06 -7.42 6.22
CA ASN A 99 -9.99 -8.10 7.11
C ASN A 99 -10.73 -9.23 6.38
N GLU A 100 -10.83 -9.21 5.04
CA GLU A 100 -11.50 -10.27 4.29
C GLU A 100 -10.89 -11.65 4.55
N ILE A 101 -9.54 -11.73 4.55
CA ILE A 101 -8.81 -12.97 4.82
C ILE A 101 -8.95 -13.42 6.28
N GLU A 102 -8.97 -12.48 7.23
CA GLU A 102 -9.13 -12.75 8.66
C GLU A 102 -10.50 -13.37 8.95
N LEU A 103 -11.57 -12.76 8.41
CA LEU A 103 -12.94 -13.25 8.56
C LEU A 103 -13.13 -14.60 7.86
N PHE A 104 -12.56 -14.79 6.66
CA PHE A 104 -12.59 -16.09 5.99
C PHE A 104 -11.92 -17.18 6.85
N ASN A 105 -10.75 -16.88 7.40
CA ASN A 105 -10.02 -17.82 8.26
C ASN A 105 -10.79 -18.12 9.56
N ALA A 106 -11.49 -17.14 10.13
CA ALA A 106 -12.35 -17.34 11.30
C ALA A 106 -13.49 -18.33 10.99
N ILE A 107 -14.17 -18.17 9.86
CA ILE A 107 -15.21 -19.11 9.39
C ILE A 107 -14.62 -20.49 9.17
N LYS A 108 -13.50 -20.59 8.42
CA LYS A 108 -12.83 -21.87 8.16
C LYS A 108 -12.40 -22.59 9.44
N LYS A 109 -11.95 -21.84 10.45
CA LYS A 109 -11.56 -22.39 11.76
C LYS A 109 -12.78 -22.92 12.52
N LYS A 110 -13.92 -22.23 12.46
CA LYS A 110 -15.16 -22.63 13.16
C LYS A 110 -15.88 -23.81 12.48
N PHE A 111 -15.87 -23.85 11.14
CA PHE A 111 -16.49 -24.89 10.33
C PHE A 111 -15.43 -25.85 9.78
N ASN A 112 -14.89 -26.70 10.65
CA ASN A 112 -13.75 -27.58 10.34
C ASN A 112 -14.10 -29.09 10.31
N HIS A 113 -15.35 -29.47 10.60
CA HIS A 113 -15.80 -30.86 10.51
C HIS A 113 -16.36 -31.17 9.13
N LYS A 114 -15.93 -32.27 8.51
CA LYS A 114 -16.35 -32.67 7.17
C LYS A 114 -17.53 -33.63 7.23
N ALA A 115 -18.64 -33.27 6.59
CA ALA A 115 -19.81 -34.13 6.44
C ALA A 115 -19.61 -35.15 5.29
N PRO A 116 -20.41 -36.24 5.22
CA PRO A 116 -20.31 -37.25 4.17
C PRO A 116 -20.51 -36.71 2.75
N ASN A 117 -21.32 -35.65 2.60
CA ASN A 117 -21.50 -34.94 1.33
C ASN A 117 -20.27 -34.10 0.92
N GLY A 118 -19.25 -34.06 1.76
CA GLY A 118 -17.99 -33.34 1.55
C GLY A 118 -18.02 -31.85 1.92
N MET A 119 -19.14 -31.31 2.40
CA MET A 119 -19.22 -29.95 2.94
C MET A 119 -18.71 -29.89 4.38
N TYR A 120 -18.43 -28.70 4.86
CA TYR A 120 -17.89 -28.46 6.20
C TYR A 120 -18.95 -27.84 7.11
N TYR A 121 -19.02 -28.30 8.35
CA TYR A 121 -19.97 -27.85 9.37
C TYR A 121 -19.27 -27.65 10.72
N SER A 122 -20.02 -27.11 11.69
CA SER A 122 -19.60 -27.01 13.09
C SER A 122 -20.59 -27.82 13.96
N PRO A 123 -20.13 -28.65 14.92
CA PRO A 123 -21.05 -29.39 15.81
C PRO A 123 -21.98 -28.48 16.62
N GLU A 124 -21.54 -27.25 16.92
CA GLU A 124 -22.33 -26.23 17.60
C GLU A 124 -23.40 -25.60 16.68
N ILE A 125 -23.20 -25.69 15.36
CA ILE A 125 -24.07 -25.11 14.33
C ILE A 125 -24.35 -26.18 13.26
N SER A 126 -25.18 -27.16 13.62
CA SER A 126 -25.36 -28.41 12.86
C SER A 126 -26.16 -28.27 11.57
N ASN A 127 -26.81 -27.13 11.34
CA ASN A 127 -27.67 -26.90 10.18
C ASN A 127 -27.06 -25.93 9.15
N LEU A 128 -25.81 -25.49 9.34
CA LEU A 128 -25.10 -24.58 8.44
C LEU A 128 -23.84 -25.26 7.89
N TYR A 129 -23.75 -25.33 6.56
CA TYR A 129 -22.69 -26.03 5.84
C TYR A 129 -22.03 -25.12 4.81
N PHE A 130 -20.72 -25.22 4.65
CA PHE A 130 -19.92 -24.47 3.68
C PHE A 130 -19.10 -25.40 2.78
N ASP A 131 -18.99 -25.08 1.49
CA ASP A 131 -18.01 -25.71 0.61
C ASP A 131 -16.67 -24.98 0.70
N LEU A 132 -15.80 -25.47 1.59
CA LEU A 132 -14.47 -24.93 1.85
C LEU A 132 -13.36 -25.65 1.07
N LYS A 133 -13.70 -26.50 0.08
CA LYS A 133 -12.70 -27.16 -0.77
C LYS A 133 -12.02 -26.21 -1.77
N PRO A 134 -12.74 -25.29 -2.45
CA PRO A 134 -12.11 -24.39 -3.41
C PRO A 134 -11.09 -23.48 -2.74
N SER A 135 -9.98 -23.19 -3.42
CA SER A 135 -9.02 -22.16 -2.98
C SER A 135 -9.71 -20.79 -2.96
N GLN A 136 -9.41 -20.01 -1.92
CA GLN A 136 -9.93 -18.66 -1.74
C GLN A 136 -8.75 -17.67 -1.60
N PRO A 137 -8.90 -16.44 -2.11
CA PRO A 137 -10.06 -15.94 -2.86
C PRO A 137 -10.19 -16.57 -4.27
N GLN A 138 -11.41 -16.58 -4.83
CA GLN A 138 -11.68 -17.07 -6.18
C GLN A 138 -11.40 -15.98 -7.22
N LYS A 139 -10.77 -16.35 -8.35
CA LYS A 139 -10.66 -15.45 -9.51
C LYS A 139 -11.98 -15.41 -10.29
N GLN A 140 -12.53 -14.22 -10.42
CA GLN A 140 -13.72 -13.91 -11.20
C GLN A 140 -13.40 -13.83 -12.71
N LYS A 141 -14.45 -13.76 -13.55
CA LYS A 141 -14.29 -13.66 -15.02
C LYS A 141 -13.55 -12.40 -15.48
N ASN A 142 -13.59 -11.34 -14.69
CA ASN A 142 -12.85 -10.09 -14.89
C ASN A 142 -11.42 -10.14 -14.31
N GLY A 143 -10.96 -11.30 -13.83
CA GLY A 143 -9.64 -11.49 -13.22
C GLY A 143 -9.54 -11.07 -11.75
N GLN A 144 -10.58 -10.44 -11.18
CA GLN A 144 -10.57 -9.96 -9.80
C GLN A 144 -10.76 -11.09 -8.80
N GLU A 145 -10.21 -10.93 -7.60
CA GLU A 145 -10.33 -11.90 -6.53
C GLU A 145 -11.53 -11.58 -5.62
N ILE A 146 -12.25 -12.62 -5.22
CA ILE A 146 -13.38 -12.52 -4.29
C ILE A 146 -13.43 -13.72 -3.35
N TYR A 147 -13.66 -13.48 -2.06
CA TYR A 147 -14.06 -14.53 -1.14
C TYR A 147 -15.53 -14.89 -1.40
N ARG A 148 -15.75 -15.98 -2.15
CA ARG A 148 -17.08 -16.48 -2.53
C ARG A 148 -17.18 -17.94 -2.15
N ILE A 149 -18.06 -18.26 -1.19
CA ILE A 149 -18.22 -19.59 -0.63
C ILE A 149 -19.66 -20.04 -0.85
N ASP A 150 -19.85 -21.14 -1.56
CA ASP A 150 -21.18 -21.75 -1.68
C ASP A 150 -21.50 -22.52 -0.37
N GLY A 151 -22.74 -22.42 0.08
CA GLY A 151 -23.20 -22.99 1.34
C GLY A 151 -24.57 -23.64 1.23
N LYS A 152 -24.90 -24.46 2.23
CA LYS A 152 -26.20 -25.11 2.38
C LYS A 152 -26.71 -24.94 3.80
N TYR A 153 -27.99 -24.62 3.90
CA TYR A 153 -28.71 -24.54 5.15
C TYR A 153 -29.78 -25.63 5.19
N ILE A 154 -29.88 -26.33 6.32
CA ILE A 154 -30.90 -27.36 6.55
C ILE A 154 -32.00 -26.76 7.41
N PHE A 155 -33.20 -26.64 6.85
CA PHE A 155 -34.40 -26.21 7.54
C PHE A 155 -35.42 -27.35 7.51
N GLU A 156 -35.70 -27.94 8.66
CA GLU A 156 -36.53 -29.15 8.78
C GLU A 156 -35.98 -30.27 7.87
N GLU A 157 -36.74 -30.71 6.87
CA GLU A 157 -36.32 -31.71 5.88
C GLU A 157 -35.84 -31.09 4.55
N THR A 158 -35.80 -29.76 4.45
CA THR A 158 -35.43 -29.05 3.21
C THR A 158 -34.01 -28.51 3.27
N SER A 159 -33.26 -28.70 2.19
CA SER A 159 -31.93 -28.10 2.02
C SER A 159 -32.01 -26.89 1.10
N VAL A 160 -31.56 -25.74 1.58
CA VAL A 160 -31.57 -24.48 0.81
C VAL A 160 -30.13 -24.04 0.56
N ASN A 161 -29.79 -23.77 -0.70
CA ASN A 161 -28.48 -23.25 -1.05
C ASN A 161 -28.38 -21.75 -0.77
N PHE A 162 -27.20 -21.31 -0.36
CA PHE A 162 -26.87 -19.90 -0.26
C PHE A 162 -25.45 -19.64 -0.72
N GLU A 163 -25.16 -18.38 -1.06
CA GLU A 163 -23.84 -17.92 -1.43
C GLU A 163 -23.37 -16.90 -0.40
N LEU A 164 -22.21 -17.16 0.22
CA LEU A 164 -21.54 -16.22 1.10
C LEU A 164 -20.48 -15.45 0.33
N GLN A 165 -20.50 -14.12 0.45
CA GLN A 165 -19.44 -13.23 0.00
C GLN A 165 -18.84 -12.48 1.18
N ILE A 166 -17.52 -12.34 1.22
CA ILE A 166 -16.82 -11.48 2.18
C ILE A 166 -16.16 -10.35 1.38
N LYS A 167 -16.45 -9.10 1.74
CA LYS A 167 -15.95 -7.91 1.04
C LYS A 167 -15.63 -6.79 2.01
N SER A 168 -14.58 -6.03 1.72
CA SER A 168 -14.35 -4.73 2.34
C SER A 168 -15.34 -3.68 1.82
N LEU A 169 -15.43 -2.54 2.49
CA LEU A 169 -16.18 -1.37 2.01
C LEU A 169 -15.73 -0.96 0.61
N VAL A 170 -14.42 -0.96 0.35
CA VAL A 170 -13.84 -0.59 -0.95
C VAL A 170 -14.23 -1.61 -2.03
N ASN A 171 -14.13 -2.92 -1.74
CA ASN A 171 -14.51 -3.96 -2.69
C ASN A 171 -16.03 -4.02 -2.92
N THR A 172 -16.85 -3.73 -1.90
CA THR A 172 -18.30 -3.57 -2.07
C THR A 172 -18.59 -2.39 -2.99
N PHE A 173 -18.05 -1.21 -2.70
CA PHE A 173 -18.23 -0.02 -3.51
C PHE A 173 -17.82 -0.26 -4.97
N TRP A 174 -16.62 -0.82 -5.18
CA TRP A 174 -16.13 -1.16 -6.51
C TRP A 174 -17.08 -2.13 -7.25
N SER A 175 -17.51 -3.19 -6.58
CA SER A 175 -18.43 -4.18 -7.16
C SER A 175 -19.76 -3.56 -7.58
N GLU A 176 -20.28 -2.58 -6.84
CA GLU A 176 -21.53 -1.90 -7.20
C GLU A 176 -21.38 -0.99 -8.41
N ILE A 177 -20.26 -0.26 -8.49
CA ILE A 177 -19.93 0.60 -9.63
C ILE A 177 -19.73 -0.24 -10.89
N GLU A 178 -18.90 -1.29 -10.82
CA GLU A 178 -18.66 -2.21 -11.93
C GLU A 178 -19.97 -2.86 -12.39
N HIS A 179 -20.81 -3.35 -11.47
CA HIS A 179 -22.10 -3.95 -11.81
C HIS A 179 -23.05 -2.96 -12.51
N LYS A 180 -23.06 -1.69 -12.09
CA LYS A 180 -23.90 -0.65 -12.73
C LYS A 180 -23.36 -0.26 -14.12
N ILE A 181 -22.05 -0.07 -14.26
CA ILE A 181 -21.42 0.44 -15.49
C ILE A 181 -21.26 -0.66 -16.55
N VAL A 182 -20.76 -1.84 -16.16
CA VAL A 182 -20.37 -2.91 -17.09
C VAL A 182 -21.55 -3.84 -17.39
N TYR A 183 -22.37 -4.18 -16.39
CA TYR A 183 -23.37 -5.26 -16.53
C TYR A 183 -24.81 -4.78 -16.72
N LYS A 184 -25.19 -3.59 -16.25
CA LYS A 184 -26.55 -3.05 -16.40
C LYS A 184 -26.74 -2.12 -17.61
N ASN A 185 -25.68 -1.68 -18.27
CA ASN A 185 -25.80 -0.96 -19.54
C ASN A 185 -25.93 -1.95 -20.69
N ASN A 186 -27.16 -2.18 -21.16
CA ASN A 186 -27.41 -2.82 -22.47
C ASN A 186 -27.00 -1.90 -23.65
N VAL A 187 -26.45 -0.73 -23.37
CA VAL A 187 -25.99 0.24 -24.37
C VAL A 187 -24.57 -0.15 -24.78
N TYR A 188 -24.35 -0.25 -26.09
CA TYR A 188 -23.04 -0.48 -26.67
C TYR A 188 -22.07 0.62 -26.20
N ILE A 189 -21.12 0.25 -25.34
CA ILE A 189 -20.13 1.17 -24.81
C ILE A 189 -19.13 1.50 -25.94
N PRO A 190 -18.98 2.76 -26.37
CA PRO A 190 -17.94 3.15 -27.31
C PRO A 190 -16.57 2.95 -26.66
N ASN A 191 -15.65 2.30 -27.37
CA ASN A 191 -14.28 2.04 -26.92
C ASN A 191 -14.18 1.34 -25.53
N PRO A 192 -14.62 0.08 -25.43
CA PRO A 192 -14.67 -0.66 -24.16
C PRO A 192 -13.29 -0.80 -23.50
N ASN A 193 -12.21 -0.86 -24.28
CA ASN A 193 -10.85 -0.98 -23.74
C ASN A 193 -10.46 0.27 -22.94
N TYR A 194 -10.71 1.46 -23.47
CA TYR A 194 -10.41 2.72 -22.77
C TYR A 194 -11.19 2.86 -21.44
N ILE A 195 -12.47 2.49 -21.43
CA ILE A 195 -13.26 2.52 -20.19
C ILE A 195 -12.73 1.48 -19.18
N MET A 196 -12.34 0.30 -19.64
CA MET A 196 -11.74 -0.71 -18.76
C MET A 196 -10.40 -0.27 -18.19
N GLU A 197 -9.56 0.43 -18.96
CA GLU A 197 -8.31 1.03 -18.46
C GLU A 197 -8.58 2.11 -17.40
N MET A 198 -9.54 3.01 -17.65
CA MET A 198 -9.94 4.00 -16.65
C MET A 198 -10.48 3.36 -15.38
N LEU A 199 -11.32 2.34 -15.51
CA LEU A 199 -11.85 1.57 -14.38
C LEU A 199 -10.72 0.89 -13.60
N ALA A 200 -9.75 0.28 -14.29
CA ALA A 200 -8.58 -0.32 -13.65
C ALA A 200 -7.76 0.71 -12.84
N ALA A 201 -7.54 1.91 -13.39
CA ALA A 201 -6.85 2.99 -12.70
C ALA A 201 -7.61 3.47 -11.44
N VAL A 202 -8.93 3.67 -11.55
CA VAL A 202 -9.78 4.05 -10.39
C VAL A 202 -9.73 2.96 -9.31
N ARG A 203 -9.77 1.69 -9.69
CA ARG A 203 -9.63 0.58 -8.74
C ARG A 203 -8.29 0.62 -8.03
N SER A 204 -7.18 0.81 -8.75
CA SER A 204 -5.84 0.90 -8.14
C SER A 204 -5.80 1.99 -7.05
N ASN A 205 -6.37 3.16 -7.36
CA ASN A 205 -6.47 4.26 -6.40
C ASN A 205 -7.28 3.90 -5.15
N LEU A 206 -8.42 3.23 -5.34
CA LEU A 206 -9.24 2.78 -4.21
C LEU A 206 -8.49 1.77 -3.31
N LEU A 207 -7.71 0.86 -3.90
CA LEU A 207 -6.94 -0.13 -3.16
C LEU A 207 -5.83 0.51 -2.31
N GLY A 208 -5.13 1.52 -2.84
CA GLY A 208 -4.12 2.17 -2.02
C GLY A 208 -4.70 3.17 -1.01
N ILE A 209 -5.86 3.77 -1.27
CA ILE A 209 -6.62 4.50 -0.23
C ILE A 209 -7.00 3.56 0.93
N ASP A 210 -7.52 2.37 0.62
CA ASP A 210 -7.83 1.33 1.63
C ASP A 210 -6.60 1.04 2.51
N LYS A 211 -5.45 0.82 1.87
CA LYS A 211 -4.18 0.54 2.55
C LYS A 211 -3.74 1.70 3.44
N ILE A 212 -3.80 2.94 2.96
CA ILE A 212 -3.43 4.12 3.75
C ILE A 212 -4.33 4.26 4.97
N LEU A 213 -5.65 4.12 4.78
CA LEU A 213 -6.61 4.19 5.89
C LEU A 213 -6.37 3.09 6.92
N GLN A 214 -6.04 1.87 6.47
CA GLN A 214 -5.66 0.79 7.36
C GLN A 214 -4.40 1.14 8.17
N LEU A 215 -3.34 1.61 7.52
CA LEU A 215 -2.10 1.99 8.19
C LEU A 215 -2.31 3.10 9.24
N VAL A 216 -3.14 4.09 8.92
CA VAL A 216 -3.52 5.16 9.85
C VAL A 216 -4.31 4.59 11.04
N ASN A 217 -5.27 3.70 10.79
CA ASN A 217 -6.05 3.05 11.85
C ASN A 217 -5.15 2.23 12.79
N ASP A 218 -4.26 1.40 12.24
CA ASP A 218 -3.31 0.59 13.01
C ASP A 218 -2.43 1.46 13.91
N GLN A 219 -1.96 2.60 13.39
CA GLN A 219 -1.17 3.55 14.17
C GLN A 219 -1.97 4.15 15.31
N ILE A 220 -3.19 4.64 15.05
CA ILE A 220 -4.04 5.24 16.09
C ILE A 220 -4.34 4.23 17.20
N GLN A 221 -4.60 2.96 16.85
CA GLN A 221 -4.82 1.90 17.83
C GLN A 221 -3.55 1.56 18.62
N SER A 222 -2.39 1.58 17.98
CA SER A 222 -1.10 1.40 18.68
C SER A 222 -0.79 2.58 19.63
N PHE A 223 -1.26 3.77 19.26
CA PHE A 223 -1.13 5.01 20.04
C PHE A 223 -2.01 5.01 21.26
N SER A 224 -3.27 4.60 21.14
CA SER A 224 -4.20 4.53 22.27
C SER A 224 -3.77 3.51 23.32
N ALA A 225 -2.99 2.50 22.92
CA ALA A 225 -2.40 1.49 23.81
C ALA A 225 -1.09 1.92 24.50
N ARG A 226 -0.43 3.02 24.06
CA ARG A 226 0.82 3.53 24.64
C ARG A 226 0.60 4.91 25.25
N SER A 227 1.17 5.17 26.43
CA SER A 227 0.97 6.41 27.17
C SER A 227 1.35 7.66 26.36
N SER A 228 0.51 8.68 26.47
CA SER A 228 0.44 9.96 25.75
C SER A 228 1.68 10.86 25.86
N SER A 229 2.76 10.56 25.16
CA SER A 229 3.86 11.54 24.98
C SER A 229 4.54 11.54 23.61
N GLU A 230 4.30 10.55 22.75
CA GLU A 230 4.84 10.57 21.41
C GLU A 230 3.84 11.26 20.47
N THR A 231 4.30 11.90 19.40
CA THR A 231 3.44 12.30 18.28
C THR A 231 3.20 11.08 17.39
N ALA A 232 2.04 10.94 16.74
CA ALA A 232 1.83 9.91 15.71
C ALA A 232 3.02 9.94 14.74
N ASP A 233 3.80 8.85 14.67
CA ASP A 233 5.03 8.83 13.91
C ASP A 233 4.70 8.67 12.41
N ILE A 234 4.42 9.79 11.77
CA ILE A 234 4.15 9.85 10.32
C ILE A 234 5.33 9.24 9.54
N ASN A 235 6.57 9.32 10.07
CA ASN A 235 7.71 8.64 9.45
C ASN A 235 7.47 7.14 9.36
N PHE A 236 6.99 6.51 10.44
CA PHE A 236 6.71 5.08 10.43
C PHE A 236 5.63 4.71 9.40
N ILE A 237 4.58 5.53 9.26
CA ILE A 237 3.52 5.27 8.27
C ILE A 237 4.09 5.28 6.84
N ILE A 238 4.85 6.33 6.50
CA ILE A 238 5.43 6.48 5.16
C ILE A 238 6.47 5.37 4.92
N ALA A 239 7.36 5.09 5.88
CA ALA A 239 8.33 4.01 5.78
C ALA A 239 7.67 2.64 5.58
N LYS A 240 6.59 2.34 6.33
CA LYS A 240 5.84 1.09 6.16
C LYS A 240 5.14 1.03 4.80
N LEU A 241 4.56 2.13 4.33
CA LEU A 241 3.95 2.20 3.00
C LEU A 241 4.97 1.95 1.88
N ILE A 242 6.16 2.56 1.97
CA ILE A 242 7.30 2.29 1.07
C ILE A 242 7.66 0.81 1.13
N SER A 243 7.95 0.31 2.33
CA SER A 243 8.36 -1.07 2.56
C SER A 243 7.38 -2.07 1.95
N ASP A 244 6.11 -2.01 2.32
CA ASP A 244 5.12 -2.98 1.86
C ASP A 244 4.88 -2.90 0.35
N THR A 245 5.00 -1.70 -0.25
CA THR A 245 4.82 -1.52 -1.70
C THR A 245 5.99 -2.11 -2.48
N PHE A 246 7.22 -1.79 -2.09
CA PHE A 246 8.41 -2.22 -2.80
C PHE A 246 8.78 -3.68 -2.50
N ILE A 247 8.46 -4.23 -1.33
CA ILE A 247 8.59 -5.67 -1.03
C ILE A 247 7.67 -6.48 -1.94
N ALA A 248 6.41 -6.06 -2.09
CA ALA A 248 5.46 -6.73 -2.97
C ALA A 248 5.97 -6.73 -4.43
N LYS A 249 6.49 -5.58 -4.90
CA LYS A 249 7.06 -5.45 -6.24
C LYS A 249 8.32 -6.26 -6.47
N MET A 250 9.20 -6.35 -5.47
CA MET A 250 10.39 -7.19 -5.54
C MET A 250 10.02 -8.67 -5.62
N SER A 251 9.08 -9.11 -4.77
CA SER A 251 8.55 -10.48 -4.81
C SER A 251 7.91 -10.82 -6.15
N GLU A 252 7.17 -9.89 -6.76
CA GLU A 252 6.54 -10.06 -8.08
C GLU A 252 7.58 -10.17 -9.21
N SER A 253 8.63 -9.35 -9.18
CA SER A 253 9.58 -9.21 -10.29
C SER A 253 10.72 -10.22 -10.25
N ILE A 254 11.25 -10.52 -9.06
CA ILE A 254 12.48 -11.31 -8.86
C ILE A 254 12.23 -12.62 -8.10
N GLY A 255 11.06 -12.80 -7.49
CA GLY A 255 10.66 -14.05 -6.82
C GLY A 255 11.23 -14.26 -5.41
N PHE A 256 11.98 -13.30 -4.87
CA PHE A 256 12.44 -13.27 -3.48
C PHE A 256 12.38 -11.85 -2.91
N THR A 257 12.59 -11.71 -1.61
CA THR A 257 12.61 -10.41 -0.92
C THR A 257 13.90 -10.26 -0.11
N VAL A 258 14.40 -9.03 -0.06
CA VAL A 258 15.54 -8.63 0.79
C VAL A 258 15.04 -7.63 1.83
N ASP A 259 15.61 -7.62 3.04
CA ASP A 259 15.25 -6.61 4.04
C ASP A 259 15.95 -5.28 3.69
N PHE A 260 15.17 -4.29 3.32
CA PHE A 260 15.61 -2.91 3.09
C PHE A 260 14.82 -1.90 3.95
N LYS A 261 14.32 -2.32 5.13
CA LYS A 261 13.56 -1.43 6.04
C LYS A 261 14.33 -0.19 6.45
N ARG A 262 15.65 -0.30 6.64
CA ARG A 262 16.51 0.86 6.93
C ARG A 262 16.43 1.88 5.80
N ILE A 263 16.52 1.44 4.55
CA ILE A 263 16.39 2.28 3.36
C ILE A 263 15.01 2.95 3.32
N CYS A 264 13.93 2.21 3.61
CA CYS A 264 12.58 2.78 3.69
C CYS A 264 12.45 3.89 4.74
N ASN A 265 13.06 3.71 5.92
CA ASN A 265 13.10 4.73 6.96
C ASN A 265 13.86 5.98 6.48
N LEU A 266 15.03 5.80 5.89
CA LEU A 266 15.86 6.89 5.36
C LEU A 266 15.11 7.72 4.30
N ILE A 267 14.44 7.04 3.35
CA ILE A 267 13.64 7.70 2.33
C ILE A 267 12.45 8.43 2.96
N SER A 268 11.79 7.84 3.95
CA SER A 268 10.69 8.48 4.67
C SER A 268 11.13 9.77 5.36
N VAL A 269 12.26 9.75 6.07
CA VAL A 269 12.82 10.94 6.73
C VAL A 269 13.16 12.02 5.71
N TYR A 270 13.80 11.64 4.59
CA TYR A 270 14.08 12.56 3.49
C TYR A 270 12.81 13.22 2.94
N ILE A 271 11.78 12.42 2.65
CA ILE A 271 10.49 12.90 2.13
C ILE A 271 9.82 13.85 3.14
N LEU A 272 9.79 13.52 4.43
CA LEU A 272 9.15 14.35 5.44
C LEU A 272 9.90 15.65 5.71
N ASN A 273 11.22 15.63 5.69
CA ASN A 273 12.03 16.85 5.83
C ASN A 273 11.74 17.86 4.72
N LYS A 274 11.42 17.41 3.49
CA LYS A 274 10.98 18.28 2.38
C LYS A 274 9.69 19.06 2.70
N TYR A 275 8.85 18.53 3.58
CA TYR A 275 7.54 19.10 3.92
C TYR A 275 7.53 19.85 5.26
N LYS A 276 8.58 19.71 6.08
CA LYS A 276 8.67 20.23 7.46
C LYS A 276 8.43 21.74 7.56
N ASP A 277 8.93 22.50 6.60
CA ASP A 277 8.82 23.97 6.58
C ASP A 277 7.69 24.49 5.66
N LEU A 278 6.86 23.60 5.11
CA LEU A 278 5.74 24.01 4.26
C LEU A 278 4.55 24.49 5.10
N PRO A 279 3.80 25.51 4.64
CA PRO A 279 2.49 25.84 5.19
C PRO A 279 1.58 24.60 5.19
N GLU A 280 0.76 24.43 6.23
CA GLU A 280 -0.07 23.24 6.45
C GLU A 280 -0.87 22.79 5.21
N LYS A 281 -1.51 23.73 4.49
CA LYS A 281 -2.25 23.44 3.25
C LYS A 281 -1.37 22.85 2.14
N LYS A 282 -0.11 23.28 2.03
CA LYS A 282 0.85 22.75 1.05
C LYS A 282 1.39 21.38 1.48
N ALA A 283 1.64 21.18 2.77
CA ALA A 283 2.04 19.89 3.31
C ALA A 283 0.95 18.82 3.10
N GLN A 284 -0.33 19.17 3.35
CA GLN A 284 -1.46 18.29 3.07
C GLN A 284 -1.54 17.93 1.58
N ALA A 285 -1.46 18.91 0.67
CA ALA A 285 -1.49 18.66 -0.76
C ALA A 285 -0.34 17.74 -1.22
N ALA A 286 0.87 17.94 -0.68
CA ALA A 286 2.02 17.13 -1.02
C ALA A 286 1.92 15.69 -0.47
N PHE A 287 1.31 15.50 0.71
CA PHE A 287 1.00 14.17 1.23
C PHE A 287 -0.01 13.43 0.35
N PHE A 288 -1.05 14.12 -0.15
CA PHE A 288 -1.99 13.56 -1.12
C PHE A 288 -1.30 13.16 -2.44
N GLU A 289 -0.37 13.98 -2.92
CA GLU A 289 0.41 13.68 -4.13
C GLU A 289 1.30 12.45 -3.93
N LEU A 290 1.96 12.34 -2.77
CA LEU A 290 2.73 11.17 -2.38
C LEU A 290 1.86 9.90 -2.31
N ALA A 291 0.67 9.98 -1.71
CA ALA A 291 -0.30 8.88 -1.64
C ALA A 291 -0.73 8.40 -3.05
N ASN A 292 -1.03 9.33 -3.95
CA ASN A 292 -1.38 9.00 -5.33
C ASN A 292 -0.21 8.31 -6.06
N ARG A 293 1.03 8.76 -5.83
CA ARG A 293 2.23 8.14 -6.40
C ARG A 293 2.40 6.69 -5.96
N PHE A 294 2.14 6.37 -4.69
CA PHE A 294 2.15 4.97 -4.26
C PHE A 294 1.12 4.12 -5.00
N ASN A 295 -0.07 4.65 -5.32
CA ASN A 295 -1.08 3.94 -6.11
C ASN A 295 -0.61 3.66 -7.54
N GLU A 296 0.12 4.60 -8.15
CA GLU A 296 0.68 4.44 -9.49
C GLU A 296 1.81 3.42 -9.51
N ILE A 297 2.68 3.40 -8.49
CA ILE A 297 3.79 2.44 -8.37
C ILE A 297 3.27 1.00 -8.37
N TYR A 298 2.10 0.72 -7.78
CA TYR A 298 1.50 -0.63 -7.83
C TYR A 298 1.25 -1.14 -9.25
N ALA A 299 1.00 -0.26 -10.22
CA ALA A 299 0.74 -0.64 -11.59
C ALA A 299 2.00 -0.67 -12.48
N ARG A 300 3.14 -0.17 -11.98
CA ARG A 300 4.41 -0.11 -12.74
C ARG A 300 5.22 -1.39 -12.57
N ASP A 301 5.96 -1.73 -13.62
CA ASP A 301 7.04 -2.72 -13.55
C ASP A 301 8.30 -2.04 -13.03
N ILE A 302 9.01 -2.70 -12.12
CA ILE A 302 10.26 -2.19 -11.55
C ILE A 302 11.39 -3.13 -11.97
N HIS A 303 12.40 -2.56 -12.64
CA HIS A 303 13.57 -3.30 -13.10
C HIS A 303 14.70 -3.22 -12.07
N TRP A 304 14.70 -4.15 -11.12
CA TRP A 304 15.61 -4.19 -9.97
C TRP A 304 17.07 -4.52 -10.29
N GLU A 305 17.32 -5.17 -11.43
CA GLU A 305 18.65 -5.67 -11.82
C GLU A 305 19.34 -4.78 -12.86
N GLN A 306 18.69 -3.69 -13.29
CA GLN A 306 19.20 -2.80 -14.33
C GLN A 306 19.98 -1.64 -13.72
N GLU A 307 21.06 -1.23 -14.39
CA GLU A 307 21.77 0.00 -14.02
C GLU A 307 20.85 1.23 -14.09
N LEU A 308 20.97 2.11 -13.10
CA LEU A 308 20.29 3.39 -13.03
C LEU A 308 21.13 4.45 -13.73
N TYR A 309 20.53 5.21 -14.63
CA TYR A 309 21.16 6.35 -15.28
C TYR A 309 20.36 7.61 -15.06
N LEU A 310 21.05 8.72 -14.82
CA LEU A 310 20.41 10.03 -14.80
C LEU A 310 20.03 10.43 -16.23
N GLU A 311 18.86 11.05 -16.39
CA GLU A 311 18.35 11.50 -17.69
C GLU A 311 19.18 12.62 -18.35
N GLY A 312 20.18 13.15 -17.64
CA GLY A 312 21.11 14.14 -18.17
C GLY A 312 22.37 14.28 -17.31
N VAL A 313 23.25 15.18 -17.74
CA VAL A 313 24.50 15.47 -17.03
C VAL A 313 24.20 16.18 -15.72
N TYR A 314 24.71 15.63 -14.63
CA TYR A 314 24.66 16.28 -13.32
C TYR A 314 25.66 17.42 -13.24
N ILE A 315 25.19 18.57 -12.73
CA ILE A 315 26.00 19.75 -12.46
C ILE A 315 25.60 20.21 -11.05
N GLY A 316 26.55 20.15 -10.11
CA GLY A 316 26.36 20.56 -8.73
C GLY A 316 26.21 22.08 -8.58
N GLU A 317 25.40 22.52 -7.61
CA GLU A 317 25.22 23.95 -7.31
C GLU A 317 26.51 24.58 -6.72
N ASP A 318 27.35 23.76 -6.08
CA ASP A 318 28.63 24.14 -5.52
C ASP A 318 29.63 22.96 -5.54
N LYS A 319 30.85 23.21 -5.06
CA LYS A 319 31.91 22.19 -5.02
C LYS A 319 31.52 20.97 -4.20
N PHE A 320 30.85 21.16 -3.06
CA PHE A 320 30.41 20.06 -2.21
C PHE A 320 29.46 19.14 -3.00
N SER A 321 28.43 19.75 -3.61
CA SER A 321 27.42 19.05 -4.38
C SER A 321 28.03 18.34 -5.58
N GLN A 322 28.98 18.98 -6.28
CA GLN A 322 29.67 18.36 -7.41
C GLN A 322 30.50 17.14 -6.97
N ILE A 323 31.39 17.29 -5.97
CA ILE A 323 32.30 16.23 -5.52
C ILE A 323 31.51 15.03 -4.98
N PHE A 324 30.56 15.27 -4.08
CA PHE A 324 29.81 14.19 -3.45
C PHE A 324 28.78 13.60 -4.42
N GLY A 325 28.16 14.42 -5.28
CA GLY A 325 27.22 13.97 -6.28
C GLY A 325 27.86 13.03 -7.31
N ASP A 326 29.04 13.37 -7.84
CA ASP A 326 29.78 12.50 -8.76
C ASP A 326 30.13 11.14 -8.12
N ARG A 327 30.45 11.16 -6.82
CA ARG A 327 30.71 9.94 -6.06
C ARG A 327 29.45 9.08 -5.90
N LEU A 328 28.32 9.68 -5.54
CA LEU A 328 27.05 8.96 -5.40
C LEU A 328 26.54 8.40 -6.73
N ILE A 329 26.74 9.10 -7.84
CA ILE A 329 26.44 8.58 -9.18
C ILE A 329 27.22 7.29 -9.47
N THR A 330 28.46 7.19 -9.00
CA THR A 330 29.23 5.94 -9.10
C THR A 330 28.61 4.86 -8.21
N TYR A 331 28.33 5.16 -6.94
CA TYR A 331 27.78 4.19 -6.00
C TYR A 331 26.38 3.68 -6.33
N MET A 332 25.57 4.49 -7.03
CA MET A 332 24.24 4.14 -7.50
C MET A 332 24.18 2.81 -8.25
N ASN A 333 25.29 2.40 -8.90
CA ASN A 333 25.38 1.13 -9.64
C ASN A 333 26.48 0.19 -9.13
N THR A 334 27.24 0.55 -8.09
CA THR A 334 28.30 -0.31 -7.54
C THR A 334 28.05 -0.76 -6.11
N ASP A 335 27.14 -0.09 -5.39
CA ASP A 335 26.75 -0.40 -4.03
C ASP A 335 25.26 -0.75 -3.97
N TYR A 336 24.94 -1.90 -3.37
CA TYR A 336 23.57 -2.42 -3.36
C TYR A 336 22.61 -1.50 -2.60
N ASP A 337 23.05 -0.94 -1.47
CA ASP A 337 22.23 -0.12 -0.60
C ASP A 337 21.88 1.22 -1.27
N TRP A 338 22.85 1.86 -1.94
CA TRP A 338 22.60 3.04 -2.76
C TRP A 338 21.75 2.75 -3.99
N HIS A 339 21.97 1.61 -4.63
CA HIS A 339 21.18 1.19 -5.78
C HIS A 339 19.69 1.10 -5.41
N ILE A 340 19.37 0.38 -4.34
CA ILE A 340 18.00 0.25 -3.85
C ILE A 340 17.45 1.59 -3.36
N PHE A 341 18.26 2.40 -2.67
CA PHE A 341 17.84 3.73 -2.23
C PHE A 341 17.40 4.61 -3.42
N PHE A 342 18.22 4.74 -4.45
CA PHE A 342 17.88 5.58 -5.61
C PHE A 342 16.80 4.97 -6.49
N LEU A 343 16.75 3.63 -6.63
CA LEU A 343 15.67 2.96 -7.33
C LEU A 343 14.31 3.30 -6.71
N ILE A 344 14.19 3.16 -5.38
CA ILE A 344 12.97 3.48 -4.65
C ILE A 344 12.68 4.98 -4.72
N LEU A 345 13.69 5.83 -4.46
CA LEU A 345 13.54 7.27 -4.47
C LEU A 345 13.04 7.78 -5.83
N PHE A 346 13.62 7.32 -6.94
CA PHE A 346 13.20 7.74 -8.28
C PHE A 346 11.80 7.24 -8.62
N ASN A 347 11.41 6.05 -8.19
CA ASN A 347 10.03 5.58 -8.39
C ASN A 347 9.00 6.40 -7.59
N ILE A 348 9.39 6.94 -6.43
CA ILE A 348 8.52 7.80 -5.61
C ILE A 348 8.53 9.24 -6.08
N GLU A 349 9.70 9.78 -6.43
CA GLU A 349 9.87 11.20 -6.73
C GLU A 349 9.74 11.56 -8.23
N SER A 350 9.97 10.62 -9.13
CA SER A 350 10.17 10.90 -10.56
C SER A 350 9.17 10.13 -11.43
N ASP A 351 8.34 10.85 -12.17
CA ASP A 351 7.52 10.25 -13.24
C ASP A 351 8.21 10.34 -14.61
N SER A 352 9.19 11.24 -14.76
CA SER A 352 9.90 11.45 -16.02
C SER A 352 11.20 12.27 -15.92
N ASN A 353 11.75 12.49 -14.71
CA ASN A 353 13.02 13.20 -14.53
C ASN A 353 13.73 12.85 -13.22
N ASN A 354 14.52 11.78 -13.24
CA ASN A 354 15.32 11.35 -12.10
C ASN A 354 16.52 12.28 -11.79
N LEU A 355 16.98 13.09 -12.75
CA LEU A 355 18.04 14.06 -12.53
C LEU A 355 17.58 15.17 -11.58
N GLU A 356 16.35 15.62 -11.69
CA GLU A 356 15.79 16.63 -10.79
C GLU A 356 15.61 16.10 -9.36
N SER A 357 15.16 14.85 -9.22
CA SER A 357 15.10 14.18 -7.91
C SER A 357 16.49 14.03 -7.29
N PHE A 358 17.50 13.65 -8.08
CA PHE A 358 18.88 13.58 -7.61
C PHE A 358 19.42 14.96 -7.17
N LYS A 359 19.16 16.02 -7.95
CA LYS A 359 19.53 17.40 -7.56
C LYS A 359 18.87 17.83 -6.25
N ASN A 360 17.57 17.54 -6.10
CA ASN A 360 16.85 17.85 -4.86
C ASN A 360 17.42 17.09 -3.66
N PHE A 361 17.74 15.80 -3.84
CA PHE A 361 18.43 15.02 -2.82
C PHE A 361 19.76 15.66 -2.42
N MET A 362 20.63 16.00 -3.39
CA MET A 362 21.92 16.64 -3.15
C MET A 362 21.78 17.99 -2.45
N ARG A 363 20.76 18.78 -2.80
CA ARG A 363 20.47 20.05 -2.15
C ARG A 363 20.05 19.86 -0.69
N THR A 364 19.23 18.86 -0.39
CA THR A 364 18.84 18.51 0.98
C THR A 364 20.05 18.07 1.79
N VAL A 365 20.87 17.16 1.26
CA VAL A 365 22.13 16.71 1.87
C VAL A 365 23.02 17.91 2.20
N ARG A 366 23.27 18.77 1.21
CA ARG A 366 24.08 19.98 1.37
C ARG A 366 23.56 20.90 2.47
N ASN A 367 22.25 21.17 2.49
CA ASN A 367 21.66 22.09 3.47
C ASN A 367 21.87 21.65 4.93
N VAL A 368 21.99 20.35 5.19
CA VAL A 368 22.30 19.81 6.52
C VAL A 368 23.72 20.20 6.95
N TYR A 369 24.70 20.14 6.03
CA TYR A 369 26.12 20.30 6.37
C TYR A 369 26.68 21.71 6.13
N SER A 370 26.00 22.49 5.31
CA SER A 370 26.38 23.85 4.93
C SER A 370 25.59 24.93 5.69
N ASP A 371 24.81 24.56 6.71
CA ASP A 371 24.11 25.55 7.54
C ASP A 371 25.15 26.45 8.24
N LYS A 372 25.19 27.73 7.86
CA LYS A 372 26.09 28.74 8.43
C LYS A 372 26.03 28.82 9.96
N LYS A 373 24.93 28.39 10.59
CA LYS A 373 24.84 28.31 12.06
C LYS A 373 25.88 27.36 12.67
N LEU A 374 26.19 26.25 12.00
CA LEU A 374 27.22 25.30 12.43
C LEU A 374 28.61 25.94 12.45
N TYR A 375 28.83 26.93 11.58
CA TYR A 375 30.12 27.59 11.39
C TYR A 375 30.23 28.92 12.15
N LYS A 376 29.25 29.28 12.98
CA LYS A 376 29.21 30.60 13.64
C LYS A 376 30.49 30.97 14.39
N LYS A 377 31.12 30.01 15.10
CA LYS A 377 32.38 30.20 15.82
C LYS A 377 33.51 30.71 14.93
N LEU A 378 33.56 30.28 13.67
CA LEU A 378 34.54 30.72 12.69
C LEU A 378 34.43 32.23 12.43
N TYR A 379 33.19 32.71 12.25
CA TYR A 379 32.88 34.10 11.96
C TYR A 379 32.98 35.02 13.20
N GLU A 380 33.11 34.46 14.40
CA GLU A 380 33.37 35.21 15.63
C GLU A 380 34.87 35.49 15.82
N VAL A 381 35.75 34.67 15.22
CA VAL A 381 37.21 34.75 15.41
C VAL A 381 37.93 35.36 14.21
N PHE A 382 37.53 35.00 12.98
CA PHE A 382 38.15 35.50 11.75
C PHE A 382 37.33 36.64 11.15
N ASP A 383 37.97 37.49 10.35
CA ASP A 383 37.25 38.47 9.52
C ASP A 383 36.39 37.75 8.46
N GLU A 384 35.39 38.45 7.92
CA GLU A 384 34.38 37.86 7.04
C GLU A 384 34.96 37.20 5.78
N ASP A 385 36.01 37.78 5.17
CA ASP A 385 36.64 37.21 3.97
C ASP A 385 37.43 35.94 4.31
N SER A 386 38.25 35.99 5.37
CA SER A 386 38.96 34.81 5.87
C SER A 386 38.01 33.68 6.29
N ALA A 387 36.94 34.01 7.02
CA ALA A 387 35.95 33.05 7.47
C ALA A 387 35.23 32.38 6.30
N ASN A 388 34.79 33.14 5.29
CA ASN A 388 34.15 32.55 4.09
C ASN A 388 35.09 31.59 3.34
N ARG A 389 36.38 31.95 3.20
CA ARG A 389 37.34 31.07 2.52
C ARG A 389 37.66 29.81 3.31
N ILE A 390 37.75 29.90 4.64
CA ILE A 390 37.94 28.70 5.48
C ILE A 390 36.69 27.82 5.44
N TYR A 391 35.49 28.42 5.47
CA TYR A 391 34.23 27.71 5.32
C TYR A 391 34.17 26.90 4.00
N ASP A 392 34.54 27.53 2.88
CA ASP A 392 34.57 26.85 1.57
C ASP A 392 35.55 25.66 1.56
N GLU A 393 36.69 25.77 2.25
CA GLU A 393 37.66 24.67 2.37
C GLU A 393 37.13 23.54 3.27
N ILE A 394 36.51 23.86 4.41
CA ILE A 394 35.93 22.85 5.31
C ILE A 394 34.81 22.09 4.61
N THR A 395 33.92 22.79 3.89
CA THR A 395 32.83 22.15 3.14
C THR A 395 33.37 21.30 1.99
N GLU A 396 34.45 21.70 1.32
CA GLU A 396 35.13 20.86 0.34
C GLU A 396 35.74 19.61 0.99
N PHE A 397 36.37 19.72 2.17
CA PHE A 397 36.89 18.57 2.92
C PHE A 397 35.77 17.61 3.37
N MET A 398 34.63 18.16 3.79
CA MET A 398 33.44 17.38 4.09
C MET A 398 33.00 16.55 2.89
N ALA A 399 32.94 17.14 1.70
CA ALA A 399 32.55 16.42 0.49
C ALA A 399 33.46 15.21 0.22
N TYR A 400 34.78 15.38 0.35
CA TYR A 400 35.74 14.28 0.21
C TYR A 400 35.62 13.24 1.32
N THR A 401 35.38 13.68 2.54
CA THR A 401 35.25 12.81 3.72
C THR A 401 34.03 11.90 3.60
N LEU A 402 32.88 12.49 3.27
CA LEU A 402 31.65 11.74 3.01
C LEU A 402 31.76 10.83 1.79
N SER A 403 32.53 11.23 0.77
CA SER A 403 32.78 10.42 -0.43
C SER A 403 33.65 9.17 -0.18
N ALA A 404 34.46 9.18 0.88
CA ALA A 404 35.41 8.10 1.17
C ALA A 404 34.71 6.85 1.72
N SER A 405 33.77 7.02 2.66
CA SER A 405 32.93 5.91 3.14
C SER A 405 31.67 5.74 2.29
N ALA A 406 31.07 6.86 1.89
CA ALA A 406 29.77 6.96 1.22
C ALA A 406 28.78 5.92 1.74
N SER A 407 28.69 5.76 3.05
CA SER A 407 27.70 4.87 3.67
C SER A 407 26.33 5.55 3.66
N LEU A 408 25.25 4.76 3.64
CA LEU A 408 23.90 5.28 3.88
C LEU A 408 23.75 5.94 5.26
N SER A 409 24.69 5.74 6.20
CA SER A 409 24.73 6.44 7.50
C SER A 409 24.80 7.96 7.38
N ILE A 410 25.18 8.48 6.21
CA ILE A 410 25.13 9.92 5.90
C ILE A 410 23.68 10.43 6.04
N ILE A 411 22.69 9.63 5.64
CA ILE A 411 21.28 10.01 5.71
C ILE A 411 20.75 9.92 7.15
N ASP A 412 21.23 8.97 7.97
CA ASP A 412 20.87 8.87 9.39
C ASP A 412 21.21 10.17 10.16
N ASN A 413 22.31 10.83 9.77
CA ASN A 413 22.76 12.09 10.34
C ASN A 413 21.97 13.34 9.87
N MET A 414 20.99 13.19 8.97
CA MET A 414 20.19 14.34 8.49
C MET A 414 19.11 14.78 9.49
N ASP A 415 18.72 13.94 10.45
CA ASP A 415 17.65 14.24 11.41
C ASP A 415 18.18 14.82 12.75
N SER A 416 19.44 14.51 13.10
CA SER A 416 20.07 14.96 14.34
C SER A 416 20.89 16.24 14.14
N ARG A 417 20.36 17.38 14.61
CA ARG A 417 21.18 18.61 14.79
C ARG A 417 22.36 18.38 15.74
N ASP A 418 22.27 17.36 16.59
CA ASP A 418 23.29 16.90 17.55
C ASP A 418 24.06 15.63 17.08
N GLY A 419 24.12 15.38 15.76
CA GLY A 419 24.77 14.20 15.19
C GLY A 419 26.31 14.26 15.16
N GLU A 420 26.93 13.11 14.89
CA GLU A 420 28.39 12.93 14.77
C GLU A 420 29.03 13.93 13.81
N ILE A 421 28.29 14.31 12.75
CA ILE A 421 28.77 15.28 11.76
C ILE A 421 28.82 16.71 12.33
N SER A 422 27.81 17.14 13.08
CA SER A 422 27.83 18.44 13.75
C SER A 422 28.99 18.53 14.73
N GLN A 423 29.24 17.44 15.48
CA GLN A 423 30.39 17.34 16.38
C GLN A 423 31.71 17.39 15.61
N MET A 424 31.85 16.66 14.51
CA MET A 424 33.06 16.67 13.70
C MET A 424 33.34 18.07 13.11
N ILE A 425 32.30 18.77 12.64
CA ILE A 425 32.42 20.16 12.16
C ILE A 425 32.88 21.07 13.31
N ASP A 426 32.25 20.98 14.49
CA ASP A 426 32.59 21.82 15.64
C ASP A 426 34.02 21.59 16.15
N GLU A 427 34.46 20.33 16.21
CA GLU A 427 35.83 19.96 16.57
C GLU A 427 36.84 20.44 15.54
N THR A 428 36.50 20.37 14.25
CA THR A 428 37.36 20.87 13.17
C THR A 428 37.50 22.39 13.25
N ILE A 429 36.40 23.11 13.47
CA ILE A 429 36.42 24.56 13.64
C ILE A 429 37.23 24.94 14.88
N SER A 430 37.04 24.25 16.00
CA SER A 430 37.79 24.50 17.24
C SER A 430 39.28 24.28 17.03
N TYR A 431 39.67 23.19 16.35
CA TYR A 431 41.06 22.95 15.99
C TYR A 431 41.65 24.07 15.12
N ILE A 432 40.90 24.56 14.13
CA ILE A 432 41.35 25.65 13.25
C ILE A 432 41.58 26.94 14.05
N ILE A 433 40.63 27.30 14.92
CA ILE A 433 40.69 28.49 15.76
C ILE A 433 41.89 28.43 16.73
N ASP A 434 42.14 27.27 17.33
CA ASP A 434 43.20 27.10 18.33
C ASP A 434 44.62 27.09 17.72
N ASN A 435 44.74 26.73 16.43
CA ASN A 435 46.04 26.48 15.80
C ASN A 435 46.43 27.49 14.71
N PHE A 436 45.48 28.29 14.21
CA PHE A 436 45.74 29.23 13.11
C PHE A 436 45.18 30.61 13.42
N SER A 437 46.01 31.63 13.16
CA SER A 437 45.68 33.03 13.43
C SER A 437 45.29 33.83 12.17
N SER A 438 45.50 33.27 10.97
CA SER A 438 45.03 33.83 9.70
C SER A 438 44.73 32.74 8.66
N TYR A 439 44.02 33.11 7.58
CA TYR A 439 43.74 32.21 6.46
C TYR A 439 45.02 31.67 5.79
N GLU A 440 46.06 32.50 5.68
CA GLU A 440 47.36 32.16 5.10
C GLU A 440 48.13 31.11 5.92
N GLU A 441 47.90 31.08 7.23
CA GLU A 441 48.47 30.07 8.12
C GLU A 441 47.71 28.74 8.00
N PHE A 442 46.37 28.83 7.97
CA PHE A 442 45.49 27.68 7.72
C PHE A 442 45.80 27.02 6.37
N ILE A 443 45.88 27.78 5.28
CA ILE A 443 46.01 27.21 3.94
C ILE A 443 47.32 26.42 3.76
N LYS A 444 48.41 26.85 4.42
CA LYS A 444 49.69 26.13 4.44
C LYS A 444 49.59 24.77 5.13
N ASN A 445 48.67 24.64 6.09
CA ASN A 445 48.46 23.45 6.90
C ASN A 445 47.16 22.70 6.54
N ARG A 446 46.44 23.11 5.49
CA ARG A 446 45.10 22.63 5.17
C ARG A 446 45.00 21.11 4.99
N LYS A 447 46.05 20.50 4.42
CA LYS A 447 46.13 19.04 4.21
C LYS A 447 46.10 18.27 5.54
N LYS A 448 46.69 18.83 6.60
CA LYS A 448 46.69 18.23 7.94
C LYS A 448 45.28 18.23 8.54
N VAL A 449 44.55 19.33 8.34
CA VAL A 449 43.14 19.45 8.78
C VAL A 449 42.26 18.48 7.99
N GLN A 450 42.45 18.38 6.67
CA GLN A 450 41.73 17.43 5.83
C GLN A 450 41.98 15.97 6.25
N MET A 451 43.24 15.58 6.51
CA MET A 451 43.57 14.24 7.00
C MET A 451 42.94 13.95 8.37
N MET A 452 42.93 14.93 9.28
CA MET A 452 42.29 14.78 10.59
C MET A 452 40.78 14.49 10.45
N MET A 453 40.07 15.19 9.55
CA MET A 453 38.66 14.93 9.29
C MET A 453 38.44 13.53 8.71
N LEU A 454 39.26 13.13 7.73
CA LEU A 454 39.20 11.80 7.14
C LEU A 454 39.44 10.69 8.17
N GLU A 455 40.48 10.82 9.01
CA GLU A 455 40.81 9.83 10.04
C GLU A 455 39.68 9.67 11.05
N LYS A 456 39.05 10.77 11.50
CA LYS A 456 37.92 10.72 12.43
C LYS A 456 36.69 10.05 11.85
N TRP A 457 36.41 10.29 10.57
CA TRP A 457 35.27 9.69 9.87
C TRP A 457 35.49 8.23 9.48
N SER A 458 36.75 7.80 9.36
CA SER A 458 37.12 6.44 8.94
C SER A 458 37.21 5.43 10.10
N ILE A 459 36.75 5.78 11.31
CA ILE A 459 36.86 4.94 12.51
C ILE A 459 35.68 3.97 12.71
N ASP A 460 34.65 3.98 11.84
CA ASP A 460 33.57 2.98 11.84
C ASP A 460 33.60 2.02 10.65
#